data_AF-A0A105UZX0-F1
#
_entry.id   AF-A0A105UZX0-F1
#
_cell.length_a   1.000
_cell.length_b   1.000
_cell.length_c   1.000
_cell.angle_alpha   90.00
_cell.angle_beta   90.00
_cell.angle_gamma   90.00
#
_symmetry.space_group_name_H-M   'P 1'
#
loop_
_entity.id
_entity.type
_entity.pdbx_description
1 polymer ?
#
loop_
_entity_poly.entity_id
_entity_poly.type
_entity_poly.pdbx_seq_one_letter_code
_entity_poly.pdbx_strand_id
1 'polypeptide(L)'
;MKGFAIVLSLSATHAFAQQSQAPADGVYNLLVGTYTGHGSDGIYVYRFDTKTGGVAPVSSAKTVNPSYLLPSRDGRTVYAVNELPGDNGPATQRGGVSAFGFDPKTGALTFIDRVSSEGNDPCYLALSPDGKYLVTANYSVAADPGGSFAVFPVRDGGAVGTAVLTVHHEGTGPVKGRQDGAHVHSTVFSPDGRYLFVQDLGADKIYGYRYTVDGSRGLISPTDTRYTPVKPGSGPRHMVFSADGRFAYVTSELNASVEVFGYHDGKLTPIETLPMTVPGFKGKVGGGAIHLSPDGRFLYASNRGDANDIVIYAVNKADGRLKTVGHQSSLGKTPREFLIDPTGKWLIVGNQDSDTFYVFGRDVETGLLGPNPQKVAVGSPVDFKLVPVAQ
;
A
#
# COMPACT_ATOMS: atom_id res chain seq x y z
N MET A 1 21.61 -53.95 28.45
CA MET A 1 20.71 -52.78 28.52
C MET A 1 21.37 -51.60 27.84
N LYS A 2 20.97 -51.26 26.61
CA LYS A 2 21.33 -50.01 25.93
C LYS A 2 20.01 -49.40 25.46
N GLY A 3 19.60 -48.29 26.09
CA GLY A 3 18.38 -47.57 25.76
C GLY A 3 18.65 -46.55 24.66
N PHE A 4 17.89 -46.64 23.57
CA PHE A 4 17.87 -45.67 22.49
C PHE A 4 16.75 -44.66 22.82
N ALA A 5 17.11 -43.38 23.01
CA ALA A 5 16.14 -42.31 23.16
C ALA A 5 15.83 -41.74 21.77
N ILE A 6 14.61 -41.99 21.28
CA ILE A 6 14.07 -41.34 20.08
C ILE A 6 13.58 -39.95 20.49
N VAL A 7 14.26 -38.90 20.05
CA VAL A 7 13.77 -37.53 20.16
C VAL A 7 12.83 -37.30 18.98
N LEU A 8 11.51 -37.40 19.21
CA LEU A 8 10.51 -36.91 18.27
C LEU A 8 10.56 -35.38 18.26
N SER A 9 11.10 -34.80 17.19
CA SER A 9 10.89 -33.38 16.89
C SER A 9 9.45 -33.17 16.41
N LEU A 10 8.59 -32.61 17.25
CA LEU A 10 7.32 -32.07 16.79
C LEU A 10 7.60 -30.77 16.04
N SER A 11 7.65 -30.86 14.71
CA SER A 11 7.53 -29.70 13.83
C SER A 11 6.11 -29.16 13.94
N ALA A 12 5.90 -28.17 14.80
CA ALA A 12 4.66 -27.41 14.84
C ALA A 12 4.56 -26.55 13.57
N THR A 13 3.91 -27.08 12.54
CA THR A 13 3.42 -26.29 11.41
C THR A 13 2.44 -25.27 11.97
N HIS A 14 2.88 -24.02 12.11
CA HIS A 14 1.98 -22.91 12.38
C HIS A 14 1.17 -22.70 11.11
N ALA A 15 0.00 -23.34 11.05
CA ALA A 15 -1.02 -22.99 10.09
C ALA A 15 -1.39 -21.53 10.36
N PHE A 16 -0.98 -20.62 9.49
CA PHE A 16 -1.55 -19.28 9.49
C PHE A 16 -3.07 -19.44 9.37
N ALA A 17 -3.77 -18.90 10.37
CA ALA A 17 -5.21 -18.86 10.36
C ALA A 17 -5.65 -18.23 9.03
N GLN A 18 -6.27 -19.05 8.19
CA GLN A 18 -6.98 -18.62 7.01
C GLN A 18 -7.96 -17.56 7.51
N GLN A 19 -7.69 -16.27 7.21
CA GLN A 19 -8.60 -15.18 7.53
C GLN A 19 -9.98 -15.64 7.04
N SER A 20 -10.99 -15.58 7.92
CA SER A 20 -12.37 -15.72 7.48
C SER A 20 -12.60 -14.63 6.45
N GLN A 21 -12.55 -14.99 5.16
CA GLN A 21 -12.78 -14.04 4.08
C GLN A 21 -14.19 -13.49 4.29
N ALA A 22 -14.29 -12.17 4.41
CA ALA A 22 -15.58 -11.51 4.30
C ALA A 22 -16.29 -12.02 3.04
N PRO A 23 -17.62 -12.18 3.05
CA PRO A 23 -18.33 -12.65 1.88
C PRO A 23 -18.00 -11.72 0.70
N ALA A 24 -17.51 -12.30 -0.40
CA ALA A 24 -17.06 -11.52 -1.55
C ALA A 24 -18.14 -10.54 -2.01
N ASP A 25 -19.39 -11.00 -2.12
CA ASP A 25 -20.55 -10.16 -2.42
C ASP A 25 -21.15 -9.54 -1.14
N GLY A 26 -21.41 -8.23 -1.13
CA GLY A 26 -22.04 -7.54 -0.01
C GLY A 26 -22.00 -6.01 -0.10
N VAL A 27 -22.46 -5.36 0.97
CA VAL A 27 -22.28 -3.91 1.16
C VAL A 27 -21.06 -3.69 2.04
N TYR A 28 -20.23 -2.75 1.65
CA TYR A 28 -19.00 -2.37 2.32
C TYR A 28 -19.01 -0.88 2.69
N ASN A 29 -18.28 -0.52 3.73
CA ASN A 29 -17.79 0.83 3.91
C ASN A 29 -16.60 1.03 2.98
N LEU A 30 -16.71 1.99 2.07
CA LEU A 30 -15.61 2.51 1.28
C LEU A 30 -15.03 3.74 2.00
N LEU A 31 -13.87 3.55 2.61
CA LEU A 31 -13.07 4.61 3.22
C LEU A 31 -12.24 5.27 2.13
N VAL A 32 -12.21 6.60 2.10
CA VAL A 32 -11.47 7.41 1.12
C VAL A 32 -10.53 8.36 1.86
N GLY A 33 -9.23 8.15 1.65
CA GLY A 33 -8.16 9.03 2.12
C GLY A 33 -7.92 10.17 1.13
N THR A 34 -7.53 11.34 1.63
CA THR A 34 -7.42 12.56 0.81
C THR A 34 -6.23 13.44 1.24
N TYR A 35 -5.86 14.39 0.38
CA TYR A 35 -5.14 15.59 0.82
C TYR A 35 -6.13 16.71 1.16
N THR A 36 -5.90 17.45 2.24
CA THR A 36 -6.84 18.47 2.74
C THR A 36 -6.55 19.90 2.26
N GLY A 37 -5.58 20.09 1.37
CA GLY A 37 -5.21 21.41 0.84
C GLY A 37 -6.18 21.98 -0.21
N HIS A 38 -7.06 21.15 -0.79
CA HIS A 38 -7.91 21.49 -1.94
C HIS A 38 -9.38 21.08 -1.72
N GLY A 39 -10.02 21.61 -0.67
CA GLY A 39 -11.47 21.44 -0.45
C GLY A 39 -11.91 20.11 0.17
N SER A 40 -10.97 19.26 0.60
CA SER A 40 -11.25 18.10 1.44
C SER A 40 -11.11 18.42 2.93
N ASP A 41 -11.99 17.83 3.74
CA ASP A 41 -11.95 17.92 5.20
C ASP A 41 -11.17 16.77 5.87
N GLY A 42 -10.85 15.68 5.16
CA GLY A 42 -10.13 14.54 5.72
C GLY A 42 -10.56 13.19 5.15
N ILE A 43 -11.01 12.28 6.00
CA ILE A 43 -11.44 10.92 5.61
C ILE A 43 -12.92 10.94 5.29
N TYR A 44 -13.32 10.37 4.16
CA TYR A 44 -14.73 10.16 3.80
C TYR A 44 -15.11 8.70 3.86
N VAL A 45 -16.34 8.42 4.25
CA VAL A 45 -16.91 7.06 4.27
C VAL A 45 -18.14 7.03 3.36
N TYR A 46 -18.18 6.06 2.47
CA TYR A 46 -19.32 5.75 1.61
C TYR A 46 -19.79 4.32 1.88
N ARG A 47 -21.04 4.00 1.52
CA ARG A 47 -21.47 2.63 1.25
C ARG A 47 -21.15 2.29 -0.18
N PHE A 48 -20.58 1.11 -0.37
CA PHE A 48 -20.30 0.52 -1.67
C PHE A 48 -21.01 -0.84 -1.76
N ASP A 49 -21.87 -1.02 -2.75
CA ASP A 49 -22.56 -2.28 -3.01
C ASP A 49 -21.85 -3.04 -4.14
N THR A 50 -21.22 -4.17 -3.82
CA THR A 50 -20.47 -4.96 -4.81
C THR A 50 -21.37 -5.61 -5.87
N LYS A 51 -22.69 -5.68 -5.67
CA LYS A 51 -23.61 -6.21 -6.68
C LYS A 51 -23.88 -5.20 -7.79
N THR A 52 -23.97 -3.92 -7.44
CA THR A 52 -24.41 -2.85 -8.35
C THR A 52 -23.29 -1.88 -8.73
N GLY A 53 -22.20 -1.84 -7.96
CA GLY A 53 -21.16 -0.82 -8.05
C GLY A 53 -21.58 0.53 -7.43
N GLY A 54 -22.77 0.59 -6.83
CA GLY A 54 -23.36 1.82 -6.30
C GLY A 54 -22.60 2.36 -5.10
N VAL A 55 -22.40 3.69 -5.09
CA VAL A 55 -21.72 4.42 -4.02
C VAL A 55 -22.65 5.48 -3.40
N ALA A 56 -22.77 5.51 -2.07
CA ALA A 56 -23.57 6.51 -1.34
C ALA A 56 -22.80 7.07 -0.12
N PRO A 57 -22.77 8.40 0.10
CA PRO A 57 -22.04 8.99 1.24
C PRO A 57 -22.66 8.58 2.58
N VAL A 58 -21.83 8.45 3.62
CA VAL A 58 -22.21 8.01 4.97
C VAL A 58 -21.78 9.00 6.03
N SER A 59 -20.47 9.22 6.13
CA SER A 59 -19.87 10.05 7.19
C SER A 59 -18.53 10.60 6.71
N SER A 60 -17.91 11.44 7.53
CA SER A 60 -16.53 11.88 7.37
C SER A 60 -15.88 12.14 8.72
N ALA A 61 -14.55 12.14 8.75
CA ALA A 61 -13.76 12.56 9.90
C ALA A 61 -12.77 13.64 9.48
N LYS A 62 -12.78 14.76 10.21
CA LYS A 62 -11.82 15.84 10.00
C LYS A 62 -10.44 15.43 10.47
N THR A 63 -9.47 15.47 9.57
CA THR A 63 -8.06 15.20 9.87
C THR A 63 -7.21 15.70 8.71
N VAL A 64 -5.99 16.14 9.01
CA VAL A 64 -5.10 16.75 8.02
C VAL A 64 -4.37 15.69 7.20
N ASN A 65 -4.40 15.84 5.87
CA ASN A 65 -3.73 14.98 4.89
C ASN A 65 -3.73 13.46 5.22
N PRO A 66 -4.90 12.81 5.41
CA PRO A 66 -5.03 11.37 5.59
C PRO A 66 -4.83 10.63 4.26
N SER A 67 -3.62 10.71 3.70
CA SER A 67 -3.33 10.29 2.33
C SER A 67 -3.19 8.78 2.15
N TYR A 68 -3.08 8.03 3.23
CA TYR A 68 -3.06 6.56 3.27
C TYR A 68 -3.76 6.06 4.53
N LEU A 69 -4.65 5.10 4.36
CA LEU A 69 -5.49 4.53 5.40
C LEU A 69 -5.15 3.05 5.59
N LEU A 70 -5.35 2.55 6.81
CA LEU A 70 -5.18 1.15 7.12
C LEU A 70 -6.22 0.72 8.17
N PRO A 71 -7.32 0.08 7.75
CA PRO A 71 -8.23 -0.57 8.69
C PRO A 71 -7.53 -1.69 9.45
N SER A 72 -7.85 -1.86 10.73
CA SER A 72 -7.47 -3.03 11.51
C SER A 72 -8.15 -4.29 10.97
N ARG A 73 -7.58 -5.46 11.27
CA ARG A 73 -8.11 -6.74 10.77
C ARG A 73 -9.53 -7.04 11.19
N ASP A 74 -9.93 -6.57 12.38
CA ASP A 74 -11.29 -6.71 12.90
C ASP A 74 -12.25 -5.63 12.38
N GLY A 75 -11.75 -4.67 11.59
CA GLY A 75 -12.53 -3.57 11.04
C GLY A 75 -13.07 -2.61 12.08
N ARG A 76 -12.44 -2.50 13.26
CA ARG A 76 -12.88 -1.64 14.38
C ARG A 76 -12.00 -0.41 14.61
N THR A 77 -10.86 -0.33 13.95
CA THR A 77 -9.97 0.81 14.00
C THR A 77 -9.53 1.16 12.58
N VAL A 78 -9.41 2.45 12.27
CA VAL A 78 -8.78 2.94 11.05
C VAL A 78 -7.58 3.78 11.45
N TYR A 79 -6.40 3.37 10.98
CA TYR A 79 -5.19 4.16 11.07
C TYR A 79 -5.06 5.02 9.82
N ALA A 80 -4.57 6.26 9.97
CA ALA A 80 -4.31 7.16 8.86
C ALA A 80 -2.95 7.82 9.06
N VAL A 81 -2.15 7.91 8.00
CA VAL A 81 -1.01 8.84 8.02
C VAL A 81 -1.53 10.28 8.07
N ASN A 82 -0.71 11.20 8.54
CA ASN A 82 -0.91 12.63 8.35
C ASN A 82 0.29 13.14 7.56
N GLU A 83 0.18 13.14 6.23
CA GLU A 83 1.30 13.42 5.32
C GLU A 83 1.63 14.92 5.35
N LEU A 84 2.47 15.27 6.30
CA LEU A 84 2.93 16.62 6.59
C LEU A 84 4.45 16.63 6.76
N PRO A 85 5.10 17.80 6.61
CA PRO A 85 6.51 17.96 6.94
C PRO A 85 6.80 17.49 8.37
N GLY A 86 7.98 16.94 8.68
CA GLY A 86 8.19 16.31 9.98
C GLY A 86 8.78 17.21 11.07
N ASP A 87 9.62 16.61 11.91
CA ASP A 87 9.74 16.97 13.33
C ASP A 87 10.44 18.31 13.65
N ASN A 88 11.11 18.90 12.66
CA ASN A 88 11.76 20.21 12.80
C ASN A 88 10.75 21.39 12.79
N GLY A 89 9.48 21.12 12.49
CA GLY A 89 8.39 22.10 12.55
C GLY A 89 7.58 22.07 13.86
N PRO A 90 6.61 23.00 14.01
CA PRO A 90 5.66 22.99 15.13
C PRO A 90 4.95 21.64 15.22
N ALA A 91 4.63 21.16 16.43
CA ALA A 91 3.94 19.88 16.64
C ALA A 91 2.64 19.74 15.82
N THR A 92 1.96 20.86 15.55
CA THR A 92 0.75 20.95 14.72
C THR A 92 0.98 20.66 13.24
N GLN A 93 2.23 20.75 12.78
CA GLN A 93 2.63 20.55 11.39
C GLN A 93 3.46 19.28 11.18
N ARG A 94 3.71 18.48 12.23
CA ARG A 94 4.52 17.27 12.12
C ARG A 94 3.78 16.14 11.41
N GLY A 95 4.50 15.41 10.56
CA GLY A 95 4.11 14.07 10.10
C GLY A 95 3.63 13.21 11.27
N GLY A 96 2.54 12.46 11.06
CA GLY A 96 1.95 11.68 12.14
C GLY A 96 1.19 10.45 11.68
N VAL A 97 0.74 9.69 12.67
CA VAL A 97 -0.22 8.59 12.50
C VAL A 97 -1.37 8.86 13.46
N SER A 98 -2.57 9.00 12.91
CA SER A 98 -3.82 9.10 13.68
C SER A 98 -4.51 7.75 13.74
N ALA A 99 -5.11 7.41 14.88
CA ALA A 99 -6.04 6.29 15.00
C ALA A 99 -7.47 6.79 15.23
N PHE A 100 -8.41 6.08 14.61
CA PHE A 100 -9.84 6.32 14.75
C PHE A 100 -10.52 5.00 15.11
N GLY A 101 -11.38 5.01 16.13
CA GLY A 101 -12.36 3.96 16.32
C GLY A 101 -13.34 3.98 15.16
N PHE A 102 -13.67 2.81 14.62
CA PHE A 102 -14.55 2.67 13.47
C PHE A 102 -15.73 1.76 13.81
N ASP A 103 -16.94 2.28 13.62
CA ASP A 103 -18.16 1.49 13.68
C ASP A 103 -18.50 0.98 12.27
N PRO A 104 -18.27 -0.31 11.96
CA PRO A 104 -18.54 -0.84 10.62
C PRO A 104 -20.03 -0.85 10.27
N LYS A 105 -20.93 -0.80 11.26
CA LYS A 105 -22.38 -0.76 11.02
C LYS A 105 -22.82 0.63 10.61
N THR A 106 -22.42 1.68 11.33
CA THR A 106 -22.85 3.06 11.04
C THR A 106 -21.90 3.80 10.09
N GLY A 107 -20.66 3.34 9.95
CA GLY A 107 -19.60 4.01 9.22
C GLY A 107 -19.00 5.19 9.99
N ALA A 108 -19.29 5.35 11.29
CA ALA A 108 -18.77 6.45 12.09
C ALA A 108 -17.28 6.25 12.43
N LEU A 109 -16.51 7.34 12.35
CA LEU A 109 -15.11 7.42 12.75
C LEU A 109 -15.00 8.30 14.00
N THR A 110 -14.38 7.79 15.07
CA THR A 110 -14.15 8.54 16.32
C THR A 110 -12.66 8.66 16.56
N PHE A 111 -12.13 9.87 16.63
CA PHE A 111 -10.70 10.10 16.89
C PHE A 111 -10.30 9.47 18.24
N ILE A 112 -9.20 8.70 18.25
CA ILE A 112 -8.61 8.10 19.45
C ILE A 112 -7.38 8.91 19.87
N ASP A 113 -6.35 8.90 19.03
CA ASP A 113 -5.09 9.57 19.28
C ASP A 113 -4.35 9.90 17.97
N ARG A 114 -3.27 10.67 18.11
CA ARG A 114 -2.29 10.93 17.06
C ARG A 114 -0.90 10.97 17.69
N VAL A 115 0.04 10.28 17.05
CA VAL A 115 1.46 10.28 17.41
C VAL A 115 2.30 10.86 16.27
N SER A 116 3.54 11.28 16.55
CA SER A 116 4.51 11.57 15.48
C SER A 116 4.81 10.30 14.69
N SER A 117 5.06 10.45 13.39
CA SER A 117 5.56 9.36 12.54
C SER A 117 7.07 9.14 12.67
N GLU A 118 7.76 9.92 13.52
CA GLU A 118 9.22 9.92 13.70
C GLU A 118 9.95 10.08 12.35
N GLY A 119 9.43 11.00 11.53
CA GLY A 119 9.90 11.25 10.18
C GLY A 119 8.94 12.16 9.40
N ASN A 120 9.41 12.62 8.24
CA ASN A 120 8.70 13.58 7.40
C ASN A 120 7.81 12.87 6.37
N ASP A 121 6.68 13.48 6.03
CA ASP A 121 5.80 13.09 4.93
C ASP A 121 5.44 11.57 4.96
N PRO A 122 4.85 11.06 6.07
CA PRO A 122 4.42 9.67 6.14
C PRO A 122 3.37 9.38 5.07
N CYS A 123 3.61 8.38 4.23
CA CYS A 123 2.82 8.15 3.01
C CYS A 123 2.30 6.70 2.85
N TYR A 124 2.63 5.81 3.79
CA TYR A 124 2.18 4.41 3.78
C TYR A 124 2.13 3.85 5.20
N LEU A 125 1.23 2.90 5.43
CA LEU A 125 1.14 2.12 6.68
C LEU A 125 1.02 0.64 6.38
N ALA A 126 1.66 -0.18 7.20
CA ALA A 126 1.44 -1.62 7.25
C ALA A 126 1.21 -2.11 8.67
N LEU A 127 0.37 -3.14 8.81
CA LEU A 127 0.18 -3.85 10.07
C LEU A 127 1.00 -5.14 10.03
N SER A 128 1.80 -5.34 11.06
CA SER A 128 2.56 -6.58 11.27
C SER A 128 1.67 -7.84 11.22
N PRO A 129 2.21 -8.99 10.77
CA PRO A 129 1.47 -10.26 10.66
C PRO A 129 0.75 -10.71 11.93
N ASP A 130 1.29 -10.41 13.11
CA ASP A 130 0.69 -10.71 14.41
C ASP A 130 -0.22 -9.59 14.94
N GLY A 131 -0.30 -8.45 14.25
CA GLY A 131 -1.19 -7.34 14.58
C GLY A 131 -0.69 -6.43 15.70
N LYS A 132 0.53 -6.67 16.19
CA LYS A 132 1.06 -5.97 17.38
C LYS A 132 1.75 -4.66 17.06
N TYR A 133 2.15 -4.45 15.81
CA TYR A 133 2.89 -3.28 15.37
C TYR A 133 2.33 -2.70 14.08
N LEU A 134 2.29 -1.38 14.02
CA LEU A 134 2.17 -0.58 12.80
C LEU A 134 3.55 -0.15 12.33
N VAL A 135 3.73 -0.11 11.01
CA VAL A 135 4.97 0.33 10.37
C VAL A 135 4.66 1.44 9.37
N THR A 136 5.26 2.62 9.55
CA THR A 136 5.10 3.76 8.62
C THR A 136 6.16 3.74 7.53
N ALA A 137 5.84 4.23 6.34
CA ALA A 137 6.83 4.72 5.39
C ALA A 137 6.87 6.26 5.46
N ASN A 138 8.03 6.84 5.79
CA ASN A 138 8.26 8.28 5.82
C ASN A 138 9.03 8.68 4.55
N TYR A 139 8.35 9.38 3.64
CA TYR A 139 8.91 9.73 2.34
C TYR A 139 10.02 10.78 2.43
N SER A 140 9.79 11.82 3.24
CA SER A 140 10.61 13.03 3.36
C SER A 140 10.96 13.70 2.03
N VAL A 141 10.28 14.78 1.64
CA VAL A 141 10.67 15.55 0.44
C VAL A 141 12.10 16.12 0.56
N ALA A 142 12.55 16.43 1.77
CA ALA A 142 13.91 16.88 2.05
C ALA A 142 14.91 15.70 2.06
N ALA A 143 16.11 15.93 1.50
CA ALA A 143 17.19 14.95 1.50
C ALA A 143 17.79 14.66 2.90
N ASP A 144 17.62 15.58 3.84
CA ASP A 144 18.07 15.46 5.24
C ASP A 144 16.89 15.84 6.17
N PRO A 145 16.43 14.94 7.07
CA PRO A 145 17.00 13.63 7.42
C PRO A 145 16.76 12.51 6.40
N GLY A 146 16.09 12.80 5.28
CA GLY A 146 15.77 11.79 4.26
C GLY A 146 14.70 10.80 4.72
N GLY A 147 14.44 9.81 3.86
CA GLY A 147 13.42 8.80 4.05
C GLY A 147 13.75 7.81 5.18
N SER A 148 12.70 7.38 5.88
CA SER A 148 12.80 6.42 6.98
C SER A 148 11.56 5.54 7.07
N PHE A 149 11.60 4.52 7.93
CA PHE A 149 10.39 3.88 8.43
C PHE A 149 10.45 3.80 9.96
N ALA A 150 9.28 3.83 10.60
CA ALA A 150 9.18 3.70 12.05
C ALA A 150 8.18 2.60 12.44
N VAL A 151 8.40 1.99 13.61
CA VAL A 151 7.62 0.86 14.12
C VAL A 151 6.95 1.27 15.44
N PHE A 152 5.63 1.16 15.49
CA PHE A 152 4.80 1.59 16.60
C PHE A 152 4.02 0.40 17.16
N PRO A 153 4.04 0.15 18.47
CA PRO A 153 3.18 -0.87 19.06
C PRO A 153 1.72 -0.44 18.98
N VAL A 154 0.84 -1.36 18.63
CA VAL A 154 -0.61 -1.19 18.71
C VAL A 154 -1.05 -1.54 20.13
N ARG A 155 -1.70 -0.60 20.81
CA ARG A 155 -2.20 -0.77 22.17
C ARG A 155 -3.65 -1.27 22.16
N ASP A 156 -4.12 -1.70 23.33
CA ASP A 156 -5.52 -2.04 23.55
C ASP A 156 -6.45 -0.91 23.09
N GLY A 157 -7.56 -1.27 22.45
CA GLY A 157 -8.49 -0.32 21.85
C GLY A 157 -8.02 0.31 20.54
N GLY A 158 -6.85 -0.09 20.02
CA GLY A 158 -6.32 0.38 18.73
C GLY A 158 -5.60 1.72 18.79
N ALA A 159 -5.20 2.19 19.98
CA ALA A 159 -4.36 3.38 20.13
C ALA A 159 -2.92 3.11 19.65
N VAL A 160 -2.24 4.14 19.13
CA VAL A 160 -0.86 4.00 18.63
C VAL A 160 0.14 4.31 19.74
N GLY A 161 1.10 3.41 19.93
CA GLY A 161 2.17 3.60 20.89
C GLY A 161 3.27 4.54 20.43
N THR A 162 4.16 4.92 21.36
CA THR A 162 5.43 5.57 21.01
C THR A 162 6.26 4.62 20.15
N ALA A 163 6.94 5.15 19.13
CA ALA A 163 7.80 4.33 18.27
C ALA A 163 8.83 3.56 19.11
N VAL A 164 9.02 2.29 18.80
CA VAL A 164 10.05 1.42 19.40
C VAL A 164 11.29 1.28 18.53
N LEU A 165 11.19 1.71 17.27
CA LEU A 165 12.27 1.70 16.31
C LEU A 165 12.00 2.72 15.20
N THR A 166 13.03 3.45 14.81
CA THR A 166 13.07 4.26 13.58
C THR A 166 14.32 3.88 12.82
N VAL A 167 14.19 3.60 11.52
CA VAL A 167 15.30 3.23 10.65
C VAL A 167 15.37 4.23 9.50
N HIS A 168 16.45 5.01 9.49
CA HIS A 168 16.77 5.89 8.38
C HIS A 168 17.48 5.11 7.28
N HIS A 169 17.09 5.37 6.04
CA HIS A 169 17.83 4.87 4.90
C HIS A 169 18.81 5.91 4.40
N GLU A 170 19.90 5.43 3.81
CA GLU A 170 20.88 6.26 3.13
C GLU A 170 20.98 5.84 1.66
N GLY A 171 21.28 6.81 0.80
CA GLY A 171 21.50 6.58 -0.61
C GLY A 171 20.95 7.70 -1.48
N THR A 172 21.38 7.69 -2.73
CA THR A 172 21.00 8.64 -3.76
C THR A 172 20.88 7.91 -5.09
N GLY A 173 20.20 8.54 -6.05
CA GLY A 173 20.06 8.07 -7.41
C GLY A 173 20.33 9.16 -8.43
N PRO A 174 20.28 8.84 -9.73
CA PRO A 174 20.65 9.77 -10.80
C PRO A 174 19.63 10.90 -11.05
N VAL A 175 18.38 10.79 -10.60
CA VAL A 175 17.32 11.76 -10.89
C VAL A 175 17.36 12.93 -9.89
N LYS A 176 17.98 14.04 -10.31
CA LYS A 176 18.09 15.28 -9.53
C LYS A 176 16.73 15.82 -9.08
N GLY A 177 16.66 16.29 -7.83
CA GLY A 177 15.47 16.77 -7.15
C GLY A 177 14.51 15.67 -6.67
N ARG A 178 14.73 14.40 -7.07
CA ARG A 178 13.88 13.26 -6.71
C ARG A 178 14.64 12.13 -6.03
N GLN A 179 15.96 12.11 -6.12
CA GLN A 179 16.84 11.07 -5.59
C GLN A 179 18.12 11.67 -4.99
N ASP A 180 18.04 12.90 -4.48
CA ASP A 180 19.17 13.56 -3.79
C ASP A 180 19.36 13.05 -2.34
N GLY A 181 18.45 12.19 -1.87
CA GLY A 181 18.50 11.45 -0.62
C GLY A 181 17.54 10.26 -0.67
N ALA A 182 17.45 9.51 0.43
CA ALA A 182 16.51 8.40 0.56
C ALA A 182 15.05 8.90 0.59
N HIS A 183 14.13 8.10 0.06
CA HIS A 183 12.68 8.37 0.09
C HIS A 183 11.89 7.05 0.24
N VAL A 184 11.64 6.64 1.48
CA VAL A 184 10.89 5.40 1.76
C VAL A 184 9.42 5.61 1.41
N HIS A 185 8.92 4.85 0.43
CA HIS A 185 7.58 5.07 -0.11
C HIS A 185 6.57 3.97 0.29
N SER A 186 7.02 2.76 0.63
CA SER A 186 6.13 1.76 1.21
C SER A 186 6.85 0.71 2.04
N THR A 187 6.08 0.09 2.94
CA THR A 187 6.49 -0.95 3.89
C THR A 187 5.54 -2.13 3.70
N VAL A 188 6.05 -3.29 3.28
CA VAL A 188 5.21 -4.44 2.90
C VAL A 188 5.75 -5.71 3.55
N PHE A 189 4.94 -6.34 4.40
CA PHE A 189 5.30 -7.64 4.98
C PHE A 189 5.20 -8.74 3.93
N SER A 190 6.12 -9.69 3.99
CA SER A 190 6.08 -10.89 3.16
C SER A 190 4.87 -11.76 3.50
N PRO A 191 4.36 -12.58 2.55
CA PRO A 191 3.19 -13.44 2.78
C PRO A 191 3.39 -14.47 3.89
N ASP A 192 4.63 -14.89 4.14
CA ASP A 192 4.98 -15.80 5.24
C ASP A 192 5.11 -15.08 6.60
N GLY A 193 4.97 -13.75 6.61
CA GLY A 193 5.04 -12.90 7.80
C GLY A 193 6.41 -12.83 8.46
N ARG A 194 7.49 -13.28 7.81
CA ARG A 194 8.84 -13.33 8.39
C ARG A 194 9.74 -12.18 7.96
N TYR A 195 9.33 -11.41 6.95
CA TYR A 195 10.14 -10.34 6.38
C TYR A 195 9.32 -9.08 6.16
N LEU A 196 10.01 -7.94 6.21
CA LEU A 196 9.50 -6.63 5.82
C LEU A 196 10.32 -6.13 4.63
N PHE A 197 9.66 -5.80 3.54
CA PHE A 197 10.24 -5.15 2.38
C PHE A 197 9.94 -3.66 2.40
N VAL A 198 10.95 -2.85 2.13
CA VAL A 198 10.85 -1.39 2.19
C VAL A 198 11.34 -0.80 0.88
N GLN A 199 10.43 -0.18 0.12
CA GLN A 199 10.74 0.42 -1.18
C GLN A 199 11.26 1.83 -0.97
N ASP A 200 12.49 2.09 -1.41
CA ASP A 200 13.13 3.40 -1.31
C ASP A 200 13.32 4.01 -2.70
N LEU A 201 12.47 4.99 -3.02
CA LEU A 201 12.47 5.68 -4.30
C LEU A 201 13.80 6.42 -4.51
N GLY A 202 14.31 7.05 -3.46
CA GLY A 202 15.50 7.89 -3.51
C GLY A 202 16.78 7.09 -3.76
N ALA A 203 16.83 5.86 -3.25
CA ALA A 203 18.02 5.02 -3.29
C ALA A 203 18.04 3.96 -4.42
N ASP A 204 16.97 3.82 -5.22
CA ASP A 204 16.80 2.73 -6.20
C ASP A 204 16.99 1.33 -5.58
N LYS A 205 16.43 1.13 -4.38
CA LYS A 205 16.60 -0.11 -3.61
C LYS A 205 15.28 -0.57 -3.01
N ILE A 206 15.14 -1.89 -2.95
CA ILE A 206 14.12 -2.57 -2.15
C ILE A 206 14.84 -3.21 -0.96
N TYR A 207 14.79 -2.58 0.20
CA TYR A 207 15.40 -3.11 1.42
C TYR A 207 14.61 -4.30 1.96
N GLY A 208 15.32 -5.28 2.49
CA GLY A 208 14.75 -6.47 3.11
C GLY A 208 15.19 -6.57 4.57
N TYR A 209 14.21 -6.72 5.45
CA TYR A 209 14.42 -6.92 6.88
C TYR A 209 13.73 -8.20 7.34
N ARG A 210 14.30 -8.89 8.32
CA ARG A 210 13.67 -9.97 9.09
C ARG A 210 12.77 -9.33 10.15
N TYR A 211 11.55 -9.84 10.26
CA TYR A 211 10.63 -9.51 11.34
C TYR A 211 10.64 -10.63 12.38
N THR A 212 11.06 -10.30 13.61
CA THR A 212 11.21 -11.28 14.70
C THR A 212 10.32 -10.89 15.86
N VAL A 213 9.12 -11.48 15.92
CA VAL A 213 8.05 -11.13 16.87
C VAL A 213 8.49 -11.15 18.34
N ASP A 214 9.31 -12.13 18.72
CA ASP A 214 9.79 -12.28 20.10
C ASP A 214 10.99 -11.38 20.45
N GLY A 215 11.49 -10.61 19.48
CA GLY A 215 12.63 -9.72 19.65
C GLY A 215 13.98 -10.42 19.88
N SER A 216 14.06 -11.76 19.83
CA SER A 216 15.28 -12.53 20.11
C SER A 216 16.48 -12.13 19.25
N ARG A 217 16.22 -11.56 18.07
CA ARG A 217 17.22 -11.06 17.11
C ARG A 217 17.04 -9.58 16.75
N GLY A 218 16.36 -8.83 17.62
CA GLY A 218 15.82 -7.51 17.30
C GLY A 218 14.52 -7.62 16.51
N LEU A 219 13.55 -6.75 16.81
CA LEU A 219 12.20 -6.78 16.21
C LEU A 219 12.25 -6.70 14.68
N ILE A 220 13.09 -5.81 14.16
CA ILE A 220 13.41 -5.66 12.74
C ILE A 220 14.93 -5.66 12.60
N SER A 221 15.47 -6.55 11.76
CA SER A 221 16.91 -6.63 11.50
C SER A 221 17.18 -6.85 10.00
N PRO A 222 18.31 -6.37 9.43
CA PRO A 222 18.58 -6.55 8.01
C PRO A 222 18.65 -8.03 7.61
N THR A 223 18.19 -8.37 6.39
CA THR A 223 18.53 -9.66 5.78
C THR A 223 20.01 -9.70 5.39
N ASP A 224 20.51 -10.90 5.05
CA ASP A 224 21.91 -11.08 4.66
C ASP A 224 22.27 -10.32 3.38
N THR A 225 21.32 -10.18 2.44
CA THR A 225 21.49 -9.38 1.23
C THR A 225 21.22 -7.89 1.45
N ARG A 226 20.57 -7.52 2.55
CA ARG A 226 20.12 -6.16 2.95
C ARG A 226 19.11 -5.49 2.02
N TYR A 227 19.33 -5.53 0.71
CA TYR A 227 18.44 -4.96 -0.28
C TYR A 227 18.60 -5.67 -1.63
N THR A 228 17.57 -5.52 -2.47
CA THR A 228 17.61 -5.83 -3.90
C THR A 228 17.68 -4.51 -4.67
N PRO A 229 18.70 -4.27 -5.50
CA PRO A 229 18.78 -3.06 -6.31
C PRO A 229 17.79 -3.14 -7.48
N VAL A 230 17.24 -1.98 -7.86
CA VAL A 230 16.53 -1.82 -9.14
C VAL A 230 17.39 -1.01 -10.11
N LYS A 231 16.94 -0.86 -11.36
CA LYS A 231 17.69 -0.08 -12.35
C LYS A 231 17.85 1.38 -11.85
N PRO A 232 19.04 2.01 -11.96
CA PRO A 232 19.21 3.41 -11.57
C PRO A 232 18.22 4.35 -12.26
N GLY A 233 17.61 5.25 -11.49
CA GLY A 233 16.58 6.18 -11.91
C GLY A 233 15.18 5.58 -12.04
N SER A 234 14.92 4.42 -11.43
CA SER A 234 13.60 3.79 -11.45
C SER A 234 12.69 4.31 -10.35
N GLY A 235 13.23 4.42 -9.14
CA GLY A 235 12.49 4.89 -7.96
C GLY A 235 11.38 3.94 -7.54
N PRO A 236 11.69 2.78 -6.91
CA PRO A 236 10.69 1.80 -6.52
C PRO A 236 9.71 2.41 -5.51
N ARG A 237 8.40 2.20 -5.75
CA ARG A 237 7.32 2.91 -5.06
C ARG A 237 6.47 1.97 -4.21
N HIS A 238 5.57 1.19 -4.82
CA HIS A 238 4.69 0.24 -4.13
C HIS A 238 5.01 -1.20 -4.55
N MET A 239 4.75 -2.15 -3.65
CA MET A 239 4.93 -3.58 -3.90
C MET A 239 3.67 -4.36 -3.55
N VAL A 240 3.38 -5.42 -4.33
CA VAL A 240 2.40 -6.45 -4.00
C VAL A 240 2.97 -7.84 -4.24
N PHE A 241 2.61 -8.80 -3.38
CA PHE A 241 2.95 -10.22 -3.56
C PHE A 241 1.81 -10.97 -4.25
N SER A 242 2.15 -11.99 -5.04
CA SER A 242 1.17 -12.99 -5.48
C SER A 242 0.57 -13.73 -4.28
N ALA A 243 -0.67 -14.21 -4.39
CA ALA A 243 -1.36 -14.88 -3.29
C ALA A 243 -0.66 -16.16 -2.81
N ASP A 244 0.04 -16.86 -3.70
CA ASP A 244 0.88 -18.03 -3.36
C ASP A 244 2.26 -17.64 -2.81
N GLY A 245 2.53 -16.34 -2.71
CA GLY A 245 3.77 -15.76 -2.24
C GLY A 245 5.00 -16.03 -3.09
N ARG A 246 4.88 -16.60 -4.29
CA ARG A 246 6.05 -16.93 -5.13
C ARG A 246 6.62 -15.75 -5.91
N PHE A 247 5.83 -14.70 -6.10
CA PHE A 247 6.21 -13.54 -6.90
C PHE A 247 5.93 -12.23 -6.17
N ALA A 248 6.73 -11.22 -6.46
CA ALA A 248 6.51 -9.84 -6.05
C ALA A 248 6.53 -8.93 -7.27
N TYR A 249 5.66 -7.93 -7.25
CA TYR A 249 5.52 -6.94 -8.31
C TYR A 249 5.71 -5.55 -7.72
N VAL A 250 6.53 -4.73 -8.36
CA VAL A 250 6.90 -3.40 -7.87
C VAL A 250 6.66 -2.36 -8.95
N THR A 251 5.93 -1.29 -8.63
CA THR A 251 5.93 -0.09 -9.47
C THR A 251 7.15 0.75 -9.20
N SER A 252 7.77 1.25 -10.27
CA SER A 252 8.86 2.23 -10.21
C SER A 252 8.36 3.57 -10.75
N GLU A 253 8.38 4.58 -9.90
CA GLU A 253 7.71 5.86 -10.14
C GLU A 253 8.37 6.65 -11.27
N LEU A 254 9.69 6.83 -11.18
CA LEU A 254 10.42 7.86 -11.93
C LEU A 254 10.55 7.52 -13.41
N ASN A 255 10.57 6.23 -13.75
CA ASN A 255 10.61 5.75 -15.14
C ASN A 255 9.32 5.07 -15.61
N ALA A 256 8.30 4.99 -14.74
CA ALA A 256 7.04 4.29 -14.97
C ALA A 256 7.24 2.88 -15.55
N SER A 257 7.79 2.00 -14.72
CA SER A 257 7.92 0.58 -15.01
C SER A 257 7.28 -0.29 -13.95
N VAL A 258 6.99 -1.54 -14.31
CA VAL A 258 6.67 -2.61 -13.37
C VAL A 258 7.81 -3.62 -13.39
N GLU A 259 8.37 -3.89 -12.22
CA GLU A 259 9.42 -4.87 -12.00
C GLU A 259 8.83 -6.12 -11.35
N VAL A 260 9.20 -7.29 -11.89
CA VAL A 260 8.72 -8.59 -11.45
C VAL A 260 9.88 -9.36 -10.83
N PHE A 261 9.65 -9.92 -9.66
CA PHE A 261 10.62 -10.70 -8.92
C PHE A 261 10.03 -12.06 -8.54
N GLY A 262 10.85 -13.09 -8.57
CA GLY A 262 10.61 -14.31 -7.80
C GLY A 262 10.94 -14.05 -6.33
N TYR A 263 10.15 -14.57 -5.42
CA TYR A 263 10.36 -14.48 -3.98
C TYR A 263 10.60 -15.85 -3.36
N HIS A 264 11.65 -15.94 -2.55
CA HIS A 264 11.87 -17.08 -1.68
C HIS A 264 12.66 -16.66 -0.43
N ASP A 265 12.11 -16.94 0.76
CA ASP A 265 12.78 -16.77 2.06
C ASP A 265 13.52 -15.43 2.23
N GLY A 266 12.80 -14.33 2.01
CA GLY A 266 13.37 -12.98 2.18
C GLY A 266 14.25 -12.49 1.03
N LYS A 267 14.42 -13.28 -0.04
CA LYS A 267 15.17 -12.91 -1.24
C LYS A 267 14.26 -12.66 -2.43
N LEU A 268 14.45 -11.50 -3.07
CA LEU A 268 13.84 -11.15 -4.35
C LEU A 268 14.84 -11.39 -5.48
N THR A 269 14.43 -12.14 -6.50
CA THR A 269 15.24 -12.45 -7.68
C THR A 269 14.59 -11.84 -8.92
N PRO A 270 15.24 -10.92 -9.66
CA PRO A 270 14.64 -10.27 -10.82
C PRO A 270 14.22 -11.28 -11.90
N ILE A 271 13.03 -11.08 -12.49
CA ILE A 271 12.49 -11.88 -13.60
C ILE A 271 12.34 -11.02 -14.86
N GLU A 272 11.75 -9.83 -14.71
CA GLU A 272 11.51 -8.91 -15.82
C GLU A 272 11.21 -7.49 -15.36
N THR A 273 11.34 -6.55 -16.29
CA THR A 273 10.93 -5.15 -16.12
C THR A 273 10.17 -4.74 -17.38
N LEU A 274 8.98 -4.17 -17.22
CA LEU A 274 8.14 -3.73 -18.32
C LEU A 274 7.86 -2.23 -18.22
N PRO A 275 7.90 -1.47 -19.34
CA PRO A 275 7.40 -0.11 -19.34
C PRO A 275 5.88 -0.10 -19.11
N MET A 276 5.40 0.93 -18.42
CA MET A 276 3.97 1.20 -18.23
C MET A 276 3.38 2.07 -19.35
N THR A 277 4.18 2.47 -20.34
CA THR A 277 3.73 3.32 -21.45
C THR A 277 3.72 2.57 -22.76
N VAL A 278 2.86 3.01 -23.67
CA VAL A 278 2.86 2.53 -25.06
C VAL A 278 4.13 2.98 -25.79
N PRO A 279 4.61 2.19 -26.78
CA PRO A 279 5.78 2.58 -27.57
C PRO A 279 5.66 3.98 -28.16
N GLY A 280 6.70 4.79 -27.96
CA GLY A 280 6.77 6.15 -28.50
C GLY A 280 6.14 7.25 -27.64
N PHE A 281 5.55 6.94 -26.49
CA PHE A 281 5.06 7.96 -25.56
C PHE A 281 6.16 8.95 -25.14
N LYS A 282 5.86 10.25 -25.15
CA LYS A 282 6.81 11.36 -24.87
C LYS A 282 6.41 12.28 -23.70
N GLY A 283 5.27 12.03 -23.08
CA GLY A 283 4.79 12.83 -21.96
C GLY A 283 5.51 12.51 -20.64
N LYS A 284 5.20 13.30 -19.62
CA LYS A 284 5.57 13.00 -18.23
C LYS A 284 4.87 11.73 -17.77
N VAL A 285 5.55 10.98 -16.91
CA VAL A 285 5.05 9.75 -16.31
C VAL A 285 5.26 9.76 -14.81
N GLY A 286 4.57 8.87 -14.10
CA GLY A 286 4.76 8.70 -12.67
C GLY A 286 4.07 7.43 -12.20
N GLY A 287 4.79 6.30 -12.20
CA GLY A 287 4.28 5.03 -11.70
C GLY A 287 3.69 5.20 -10.31
N GLY A 288 2.46 4.75 -10.12
CA GLY A 288 1.67 4.95 -8.92
C GLY A 288 1.47 3.65 -8.17
N ALA A 289 0.21 3.32 -7.94
CA ALA A 289 -0.17 2.12 -7.21
C ALA A 289 -0.12 0.86 -8.07
N ILE A 290 -0.13 -0.30 -7.41
CA ILE A 290 -0.09 -1.62 -8.02
C ILE A 290 -0.94 -2.59 -7.21
N HIS A 291 -1.85 -3.30 -7.88
CA HIS A 291 -2.74 -4.27 -7.23
C HIS A 291 -3.00 -5.46 -8.15
N LEU A 292 -3.13 -6.64 -7.54
CA LEU A 292 -3.61 -7.85 -8.22
C LEU A 292 -5.14 -7.95 -8.12
N SER A 293 -5.78 -8.54 -9.11
CA SER A 293 -7.14 -9.04 -8.96
C SER A 293 -7.20 -10.14 -7.89
N PRO A 294 -8.35 -10.36 -7.20
CA PRO A 294 -8.47 -11.35 -6.13
C PRO A 294 -8.11 -12.78 -6.56
N ASP A 295 -8.32 -13.11 -7.84
CA ASP A 295 -7.96 -14.41 -8.43
C ASP A 295 -6.49 -14.51 -8.89
N GLY A 296 -5.72 -13.43 -8.78
CA GLY A 296 -4.33 -13.30 -9.20
C GLY A 296 -4.09 -13.45 -10.70
N ARG A 297 -5.14 -13.37 -11.54
CA ARG A 297 -5.02 -13.48 -13.01
C ARG A 297 -4.56 -12.20 -13.68
N PHE A 298 -4.85 -11.05 -13.07
CA PHE A 298 -4.55 -9.74 -13.62
C PHE A 298 -3.84 -8.86 -12.59
N LEU A 299 -2.94 -8.03 -13.10
CA LEU A 299 -2.25 -7.00 -12.34
C LEU A 299 -2.55 -5.65 -12.97
N TYR A 300 -2.76 -4.65 -12.13
CA TYR A 300 -3.10 -3.29 -12.51
C TYR A 300 -2.05 -2.36 -11.92
N ALA A 301 -1.65 -1.33 -12.67
CA ALA A 301 -0.76 -0.30 -12.17
C ALA A 301 -1.22 1.08 -12.66
N SER A 302 -1.24 2.08 -11.78
CA SER A 302 -1.62 3.44 -12.18
C SER A 302 -0.42 4.23 -12.70
N ASN A 303 -0.61 5.02 -13.76
CA ASN A 303 0.42 5.90 -14.30
C ASN A 303 -0.06 7.36 -14.27
N ARG A 304 0.69 8.21 -13.58
CA ARG A 304 0.41 9.64 -13.44
C ARG A 304 1.15 10.44 -14.53
N GLY A 305 1.09 11.77 -14.43
CA GLY A 305 1.71 12.67 -15.41
C GLY A 305 0.78 12.92 -16.58
N ASP A 306 1.27 12.80 -17.81
CA ASP A 306 0.47 13.00 -19.02
C ASP A 306 -0.27 11.72 -19.45
N ALA A 307 0.10 10.55 -18.88
CA ALA A 307 -0.53 9.26 -19.19
C ALA A 307 -1.94 9.13 -18.55
N ASN A 308 -2.05 9.41 -17.24
CA ASN A 308 -3.29 9.36 -16.46
C ASN A 308 -4.16 8.12 -16.73
N ASP A 309 -3.55 6.94 -16.69
CA ASP A 309 -4.21 5.67 -16.99
C ASP A 309 -3.97 4.61 -15.91
N ILE A 310 -4.76 3.54 -15.99
CA ILE A 310 -4.54 2.25 -15.34
C ILE A 310 -4.05 1.30 -16.42
N VAL A 311 -2.83 0.81 -16.27
CA VAL A 311 -2.24 -0.21 -17.14
C VAL A 311 -2.66 -1.59 -16.64
N ILE A 312 -3.07 -2.46 -17.54
CA ILE A 312 -3.66 -3.77 -17.24
C ILE A 312 -2.75 -4.86 -17.82
N TYR A 313 -2.35 -5.80 -16.97
CA TYR A 313 -1.49 -6.92 -17.32
C TYR A 313 -2.18 -8.25 -17.01
N ALA A 314 -2.12 -9.21 -17.93
CA ALA A 314 -2.38 -10.61 -17.62
C ALA A 314 -1.13 -11.22 -16.95
N VAL A 315 -1.35 -12.00 -15.89
CA VAL A 315 -0.31 -12.64 -15.09
C VAL A 315 -0.17 -14.11 -15.50
N ASN A 316 1.04 -14.51 -15.89
CA ASN A 316 1.37 -15.92 -16.02
C ASN A 316 1.65 -16.50 -14.62
N LYS A 317 0.72 -17.32 -14.12
CA LYS A 317 0.84 -17.92 -12.79
C LYS A 317 2.02 -18.89 -12.64
N ALA A 318 2.57 -19.42 -13.73
CA ALA A 318 3.67 -20.37 -13.66
C ALA A 318 5.00 -19.69 -13.28
N ASP A 319 5.29 -18.56 -13.92
CA ASP A 319 6.59 -17.87 -13.85
C ASP A 319 6.50 -16.40 -13.41
N GLY A 320 5.29 -15.92 -13.10
CA GLY A 320 5.03 -14.58 -12.59
C GLY A 320 5.02 -13.50 -13.67
N ARG A 321 5.36 -13.81 -14.93
CA ARG A 321 5.55 -12.81 -15.99
C ARG A 321 4.24 -12.14 -16.38
N LEU A 322 4.35 -10.93 -16.90
CA LEU A 322 3.27 -10.03 -17.26
C LEU A 322 3.17 -9.87 -18.77
N LYS A 323 1.93 -9.82 -19.26
CA LYS A 323 1.62 -9.41 -20.62
C LYS A 323 0.64 -8.25 -20.56
N THR A 324 1.00 -7.09 -21.10
CA THR A 324 0.07 -5.96 -21.20
C THR A 324 -1.14 -6.36 -22.06
N VAL A 325 -2.34 -6.18 -21.51
CA VAL A 325 -3.61 -6.47 -22.20
C VAL A 325 -4.45 -5.21 -22.45
N GLY A 326 -4.16 -4.11 -21.77
CA GLY A 326 -4.86 -2.85 -22.03
C GLY A 326 -4.33 -1.65 -21.24
N HIS A 327 -4.77 -0.48 -21.66
CA HIS A 327 -4.63 0.79 -20.95
C HIS A 327 -6.00 1.42 -20.84
N GLN A 328 -6.40 1.79 -19.63
CA GLN A 328 -7.67 2.45 -19.38
C GLN A 328 -7.42 3.85 -18.85
N SER A 329 -7.90 4.88 -19.54
CA SER A 329 -7.90 6.23 -18.98
C SER A 329 -8.61 6.26 -17.62
N SER A 330 -7.99 6.92 -16.65
CA SER A 330 -8.57 7.16 -15.32
C SER A 330 -9.70 8.21 -15.34
N LEU A 331 -9.92 8.87 -16.49
CA LEU A 331 -10.88 9.95 -16.70
C LEU A 331 -10.65 11.20 -15.84
N GLY A 332 -9.47 11.31 -15.23
CA GLY A 332 -9.02 12.49 -14.50
C GLY A 332 -7.51 12.62 -14.55
N LYS A 333 -6.93 13.34 -13.59
CA LYS A 333 -5.49 13.59 -13.47
C LYS A 333 -4.93 13.02 -12.18
N THR A 334 -3.72 12.49 -12.28
CA THR A 334 -2.95 11.96 -11.16
C THR A 334 -3.72 10.83 -10.45
N PRO A 335 -3.94 9.68 -11.12
CA PRO A 335 -4.52 8.49 -10.49
C PRO A 335 -3.54 7.92 -9.46
N ARG A 336 -3.57 8.45 -8.23
CA ARG A 336 -2.57 8.15 -7.20
C ARG A 336 -2.77 6.77 -6.57
N GLU A 337 -4.03 6.38 -6.41
CA GLU A 337 -4.41 5.07 -5.91
C GLU A 337 -5.73 4.60 -6.52
N PHE A 338 -5.89 3.28 -6.54
CA PHE A 338 -7.11 2.59 -6.91
C PHE A 338 -7.28 1.33 -6.04
N LEU A 339 -8.48 0.76 -6.01
CA LEU A 339 -8.74 -0.51 -5.35
C LEU A 339 -9.52 -1.44 -6.28
N ILE A 340 -9.38 -2.74 -6.05
CA ILE A 340 -10.23 -3.77 -6.64
C ILE A 340 -11.11 -4.36 -5.55
N ASP A 341 -12.42 -4.42 -5.78
CA ASP A 341 -13.33 -4.95 -4.77
C ASP A 341 -13.15 -6.48 -4.56
N PRO A 342 -13.62 -7.03 -3.42
CA PRO A 342 -13.45 -8.44 -3.09
C PRO A 342 -14.07 -9.42 -4.09
N THR A 343 -15.13 -9.03 -4.81
CA THR A 343 -15.72 -9.86 -5.88
C THR A 343 -14.88 -9.87 -7.14
N GLY A 344 -14.06 -8.84 -7.32
CA GLY A 344 -13.35 -8.58 -8.53
C GLY A 344 -14.20 -8.07 -9.70
N LYS A 345 -15.39 -7.53 -9.46
CA LYS A 345 -16.24 -6.96 -10.51
C LYS A 345 -16.05 -5.46 -10.68
N TRP A 346 -15.35 -4.80 -9.76
CA TRP A 346 -15.22 -3.35 -9.74
C TRP A 346 -13.78 -2.91 -9.49
N LEU A 347 -13.39 -1.83 -10.16
CA LEU A 347 -12.15 -1.09 -9.89
C LEU A 347 -12.51 0.36 -9.60
N ILE A 348 -12.07 0.88 -8.45
CA ILE A 348 -12.31 2.26 -8.02
C ILE A 348 -10.99 3.01 -8.10
N VAL A 349 -10.90 4.10 -8.86
CA VAL A 349 -9.66 4.90 -9.03
C VAL A 349 -9.88 6.35 -8.64
N GLY A 350 -9.00 6.90 -7.81
CA GLY A 350 -9.01 8.29 -7.36
C GLY A 350 -8.06 9.17 -8.15
N ASN A 351 -8.57 10.27 -8.66
CA ASN A 351 -7.83 11.27 -9.41
C ASN A 351 -7.56 12.49 -8.53
N GLN A 352 -6.36 12.53 -7.98
CA GLN A 352 -5.95 13.54 -7.01
C GLN A 352 -6.18 14.96 -7.53
N ASP A 353 -5.69 15.27 -8.72
CA ASP A 353 -5.69 16.64 -9.25
C ASP A 353 -6.95 16.94 -10.09
N SER A 354 -8.00 16.15 -9.91
CA SER A 354 -9.30 16.35 -10.57
C SER A 354 -10.48 16.18 -9.61
N ASP A 355 -10.23 16.06 -8.31
CA ASP A 355 -11.23 16.01 -7.24
C ASP A 355 -12.38 15.02 -7.53
N THR A 356 -12.00 13.85 -8.06
CA THR A 356 -12.96 12.81 -8.48
C THR A 356 -12.40 11.43 -8.24
N PHE A 357 -13.29 10.47 -8.00
CA PHE A 357 -12.99 9.07 -8.26
C PHE A 357 -14.04 8.45 -9.17
N TYR A 358 -13.64 7.37 -9.84
CA TYR A 358 -14.48 6.64 -10.77
C TYR A 358 -14.58 5.17 -10.36
N VAL A 359 -15.77 4.59 -10.51
CA VAL A 359 -16.04 3.16 -10.30
C VAL A 359 -16.26 2.51 -11.66
N PHE A 360 -15.30 1.72 -12.11
CA PHE A 360 -15.35 0.96 -13.35
C PHE A 360 -15.87 -0.45 -13.08
N GLY A 361 -16.81 -0.92 -13.90
CA GLY A 361 -17.06 -2.35 -14.01
C GLY A 361 -15.83 -3.03 -14.60
N ARG A 362 -15.49 -4.22 -14.11
CA ARG A 362 -14.35 -5.01 -14.58
C ARG A 362 -14.83 -6.34 -15.12
N ASP A 363 -14.37 -6.65 -16.32
CA ASP A 363 -14.51 -7.99 -16.88
C ASP A 363 -13.49 -8.91 -16.21
N VAL A 364 -13.97 -9.87 -15.41
CA VAL A 364 -13.12 -10.82 -14.69
C VAL A 364 -12.38 -11.78 -15.64
N GLU A 365 -12.88 -11.97 -16.86
CA GLU A 365 -12.28 -12.87 -17.82
C GLU A 365 -11.17 -12.22 -18.62
N THR A 366 -11.38 -10.98 -19.07
CA THR A 366 -10.41 -10.25 -19.91
C THR A 366 -9.51 -9.30 -19.10
N GLY A 367 -9.91 -8.98 -17.87
CA GLY A 367 -9.26 -7.99 -17.01
C GLY A 367 -9.54 -6.53 -17.41
N LEU A 368 -10.23 -6.30 -18.54
CA LEU A 368 -10.50 -4.96 -19.05
C LEU A 368 -11.57 -4.23 -18.22
N LEU A 369 -11.54 -2.90 -18.29
CA LEU A 369 -12.48 -2.03 -17.60
C LEU A 369 -13.59 -1.59 -18.57
N GLY A 370 -14.83 -1.67 -18.10
CA GLY A 370 -16.03 -1.42 -18.88
C GLY A 370 -16.28 0.07 -19.14
N PRO A 371 -17.09 0.39 -20.17
CA PRO A 371 -17.48 1.76 -20.47
C PRO A 371 -18.47 2.28 -19.41
N ASN A 372 -18.61 3.61 -19.34
CA ASN A 372 -19.57 4.33 -18.48
C ASN A 372 -19.38 4.11 -16.95
N PRO A 373 -18.18 4.37 -16.40
CA PRO A 373 -17.97 4.28 -14.97
C PRO A 373 -18.82 5.30 -14.19
N GLN A 374 -19.21 4.95 -12.97
CA GLN A 374 -19.84 5.91 -12.06
C GLN A 374 -18.80 6.94 -11.63
N LYS A 375 -19.14 8.23 -11.72
CA LYS A 375 -18.32 9.35 -11.23
C LYS A 375 -18.78 9.77 -9.84
N VAL A 376 -17.82 10.03 -8.94
CA VAL A 376 -18.06 10.66 -7.63
C VAL A 376 -17.10 11.82 -7.45
N ALA A 377 -17.62 12.97 -6.98
CA ALA A 377 -16.81 14.14 -6.65
C ALA A 377 -16.38 14.10 -5.18
N VAL A 378 -15.09 14.31 -4.92
CA VAL A 378 -14.49 14.40 -3.58
C VAL A 378 -13.13 15.08 -3.73
N GLY A 379 -12.76 15.97 -2.81
CA GLY A 379 -11.48 16.67 -2.89
C GLY A 379 -10.29 15.72 -2.80
N SER A 380 -9.39 15.79 -3.77
CA SER A 380 -8.08 15.11 -3.80
C SER A 380 -8.04 13.68 -3.22
N PRO A 381 -8.81 12.71 -3.75
CA PRO A 381 -8.83 11.34 -3.26
C PRO A 381 -7.53 10.60 -3.65
N VAL A 382 -6.89 9.98 -2.66
CA VAL A 382 -5.54 9.38 -2.84
C VAL A 382 -5.33 8.04 -2.15
N ASP A 383 -6.34 7.52 -1.42
CA ASP A 383 -6.36 6.14 -0.96
C ASP A 383 -7.79 5.63 -0.80
N PHE A 384 -7.96 4.32 -0.92
CA PHE A 384 -9.24 3.66 -0.75
C PHE A 384 -9.12 2.33 -0.03
N LYS A 385 -10.03 2.07 0.91
CA LYS A 385 -10.09 0.82 1.67
C LYS A 385 -11.53 0.36 1.86
N LEU A 386 -11.74 -0.95 1.88
CA LEU A 386 -13.06 -1.56 2.08
C LEU A 386 -13.13 -2.27 3.44
N VAL A 387 -14.16 -1.98 4.22
CA VAL A 387 -14.49 -2.69 5.47
C VAL A 387 -15.93 -3.20 5.37
N PRO A 388 -16.19 -4.51 5.51
CA PRO A 388 -17.54 -5.06 5.43
C PRO A 388 -18.50 -4.33 6.38
N VAL A 389 -19.75 -4.09 5.95
CA VAL A 389 -20.77 -3.57 6.86
C VAL A 389 -21.19 -4.69 7.82
N ALA A 390 -21.03 -4.45 9.12
CA ALA A 390 -21.49 -5.39 10.14
C ALA A 390 -23.03 -5.40 10.16
N GLN A 391 -23.61 -6.60 10.26
CA GLN A 391 -25.07 -6.78 10.37
C GLN A 391 -25.62 -6.29 11.71
#